data_AF-A0A7Z0LGG0-F1
#
_entry.id   AF-A0A7Z0LGG0-F1
#
_cell.length_a   1.000
_cell.length_b   1.000
_cell.length_c   1.000
_cell.angle_alpha   90.00
_cell.angle_beta   90.00
_cell.angle_gamma   90.00
#
_symmetry.space_group_name_H-M   'P 1'
#
loop_
_entity.id
_entity.type
_entity.pdbx_description
1 polymer ?
#
loop_
_entity_poly.entity_id
_entity_poly.type
_entity_poly.pdbx_seq_one_letter_code
_entity_poly.pdbx_strand_id
1 'polypeptide(L)'
;MDIELFEEFSEKCSKELPNEIDKILQNVKGEKACAISFITTDDFYGFYLAWNCSTDIDEYYAWENGSSPDFLYQPLVDIVEAVEELDFFESSDEKWNFAEKLLFILEKNIKEIPEKIFKKNGFKREDILFFATMGDGDYIKEMLEVSAKMFNSKKTLEAYGLIK
;
A
#
# COMPACT_ATOMS: atom_id res chain seq x y z
N MET A 1 -6.66 18.17 -9.44
CA MET A 1 -6.70 16.80 -9.98
C MET A 1 -7.97 16.08 -9.58
N ASP A 2 -8.59 15.39 -10.52
CA ASP A 2 -9.83 14.64 -10.34
C ASP A 2 -9.59 13.26 -9.73
N ILE A 3 -10.51 12.79 -8.88
CA ILE A 3 -10.48 11.42 -8.35
C ILE A 3 -10.97 10.40 -9.39
N GLU A 4 -11.73 10.86 -10.39
CA GLU A 4 -12.24 10.03 -11.49
C GLU A 4 -11.12 9.32 -12.26
N LEU A 5 -9.91 9.91 -12.30
CA LEU A 5 -8.71 9.31 -12.90
C LEU A 5 -8.33 7.97 -12.26
N PHE A 6 -8.70 7.74 -11.00
CA PHE A 6 -8.36 6.51 -10.27
C PHE A 6 -9.50 5.48 -10.28
N GLU A 7 -10.61 5.71 -10.98
CA GLU A 7 -11.77 4.81 -10.94
C GLU A 7 -11.43 3.39 -11.42
N GLU A 8 -10.81 3.28 -12.58
CA GLU A 8 -10.42 1.97 -13.14
C GLU A 8 -9.39 1.28 -12.24
N PHE A 9 -8.43 2.03 -11.72
CA PHE A 9 -7.44 1.52 -10.77
C PHE A 9 -8.11 1.00 -9.49
N SER A 10 -9.03 1.78 -8.92
CA SER A 10 -9.80 1.38 -7.74
C SER A 10 -10.65 0.14 -8.02
N GLU A 11 -11.29 0.05 -9.18
CA GLU A 11 -12.12 -1.11 -9.53
C GLU A 11 -11.26 -2.37 -9.64
N LYS A 12 -10.09 -2.29 -10.30
CA LYS A 12 -9.13 -3.40 -10.37
C LYS A 12 -8.63 -3.82 -8.99
N CYS A 13 -8.27 -2.85 -8.14
CA CYS A 13 -7.87 -3.11 -6.76
C CYS A 13 -8.97 -3.84 -5.98
N SER A 14 -10.22 -3.38 -6.07
CA SER A 14 -11.33 -3.98 -5.30
C SER A 14 -11.56 -5.46 -5.63
N LYS A 15 -11.25 -5.88 -6.87
CA LYS A 15 -11.41 -7.25 -7.36
C LYS A 15 -10.22 -8.13 -7.02
N GLU A 16 -9.00 -7.64 -7.25
CA GLU A 16 -7.78 -8.46 -7.24
C GLU A 16 -7.00 -8.38 -5.93
N LEU A 17 -7.02 -7.23 -5.24
CA LEU A 17 -6.28 -7.04 -4.00
C LEU A 17 -6.65 -8.08 -2.93
N PRO A 18 -7.93 -8.43 -2.70
CA PRO A 18 -8.26 -9.46 -1.71
C PRO A 18 -7.61 -10.82 -2.00
N ASN A 19 -7.50 -11.19 -3.27
CA ASN A 19 -6.89 -12.45 -3.69
C ASN A 19 -5.37 -12.41 -3.49
N GLU A 20 -4.73 -11.28 -3.78
CA GLU A 20 -3.29 -11.13 -3.60
C GLU A 20 -2.90 -11.12 -2.12
N ILE A 21 -3.65 -10.40 -1.28
CA ILE A 21 -3.44 -10.43 0.19
C ILE A 21 -3.67 -11.85 0.73
N ASP A 22 -4.65 -12.59 0.23
CA ASP A 22 -4.85 -13.99 0.63
C ASP A 22 -3.62 -14.85 0.33
N LYS A 23 -3.00 -14.73 -0.85
CA LYS A 23 -1.77 -15.46 -1.19
C LYS A 23 -0.63 -15.11 -0.23
N ILE A 24 -0.44 -13.81 0.06
CA ILE A 24 0.58 -13.35 1.00
C ILE A 24 0.36 -13.99 2.37
N LEU A 25 -0.87 -13.93 2.91
CA LEU A 25 -1.20 -14.48 4.22
C LEU A 25 -1.10 -16.01 4.28
N GLN A 26 -1.31 -16.71 3.16
CA GLN A 26 -1.07 -18.15 3.07
C GLN A 26 0.42 -18.48 3.17
N ASN A 27 1.31 -17.66 2.59
CA ASN A 27 2.75 -17.87 2.65
C ASN A 27 3.32 -17.66 4.06
N VAL A 28 2.73 -16.75 4.84
CA VAL A 28 3.15 -16.46 6.23
C VAL A 28 2.25 -17.12 7.27
N LYS A 29 1.52 -18.18 6.89
CA LYS A 29 0.55 -18.82 7.78
C LYS A 29 1.23 -19.41 9.02
N GLY A 30 0.71 -19.04 10.19
CA GLY A 30 1.25 -19.47 11.49
C GLY A 30 2.07 -18.39 12.19
N GLU A 31 2.43 -17.33 11.48
CA GLU A 31 3.02 -16.12 12.07
C GLU A 31 2.00 -15.35 12.90
N LYS A 32 2.48 -14.56 13.87
CA LYS A 32 1.62 -13.79 14.77
C LYS A 32 1.16 -12.47 14.18
N ALA A 33 1.96 -11.91 13.26
CA ALA A 33 1.78 -10.59 12.69
C ALA A 33 2.45 -10.55 11.30
N CYS A 34 1.98 -9.67 10.43
CA CYS A 34 2.58 -9.44 9.12
C CYS A 34 2.36 -7.98 8.68
N ALA A 35 3.43 -7.32 8.28
CA ALA A 35 3.39 -6.02 7.63
C ALA A 35 3.46 -6.20 6.12
N ILE A 36 2.60 -5.48 5.39
CA ILE A 36 2.49 -5.52 3.93
C ILE A 36 2.59 -4.08 3.41
N SER A 37 3.57 -3.85 2.54
CA SER A 37 3.87 -2.54 1.96
C SER A 37 3.49 -2.48 0.49
N PHE A 38 2.92 -1.35 0.06
CA PHE A 38 2.78 -0.96 -1.34
C PHE A 38 3.91 0.03 -1.66
N ILE A 39 4.89 -0.36 -2.47
CA ILE A 39 6.07 0.46 -2.75
C ILE A 39 6.04 0.90 -4.21
N THR A 40 6.05 2.21 -4.45
CA THR A 40 6.11 2.72 -5.83
C THR A 40 7.51 2.55 -6.43
N THR A 41 7.57 2.29 -7.73
CA THR A 41 8.80 2.40 -8.53
C THR A 41 8.89 3.78 -9.17
N ASP A 42 10.11 4.34 -9.30
CA ASP A 42 10.43 5.53 -10.10
C ASP A 42 9.36 6.64 -10.07
N ASP A 43 9.18 7.33 -8.92
CA ASP A 43 8.22 8.44 -8.78
C ASP A 43 6.78 8.12 -9.22
N PHE A 44 6.19 7.05 -8.67
CA PHE A 44 4.81 6.57 -8.89
C PHE A 44 4.58 5.72 -10.15
N TYR A 45 5.61 5.35 -10.90
CA TYR A 45 5.50 4.53 -12.11
C TYR A 45 5.24 3.04 -11.83
N GLY A 46 4.14 2.75 -11.11
CA GLY A 46 3.72 1.42 -10.71
C GLY A 46 3.98 1.10 -9.23
N PHE A 47 3.29 0.09 -8.73
CA PHE A 47 3.47 -0.48 -7.38
C PHE A 47 3.98 -1.91 -7.44
N TYR A 48 4.82 -2.26 -6.47
CA TYR A 48 5.00 -3.64 -6.03
C TYR A 48 4.60 -3.81 -4.56
N LEU A 49 4.29 -5.03 -4.18
CA LEU A 49 4.05 -5.43 -2.80
C LEU A 49 5.33 -6.01 -2.21
N ALA A 50 5.60 -5.70 -0.95
CA ALA A 50 6.57 -6.41 -0.13
C ALA A 50 5.97 -6.73 1.23
N TRP A 51 6.48 -7.75 1.91
CA TRP A 51 5.97 -8.10 3.24
C TRP A 51 7.02 -8.74 4.14
N ASN A 52 6.81 -8.58 5.44
CA ASN A 52 7.64 -9.15 6.48
C ASN A 52 6.80 -9.40 7.75
N CYS A 53 7.18 -10.39 8.55
CA CYS A 53 6.56 -10.69 9.83
C CYS A 53 7.27 -10.01 11.03
N SER A 54 8.24 -9.16 10.73
CA SER A 54 8.83 -8.22 11.69
C SER A 54 7.88 -7.07 12.01
N THR A 55 8.09 -6.40 13.14
CA THR A 55 7.37 -5.16 13.49
C THR A 55 8.11 -3.90 13.02
N ASP A 56 9.30 -4.05 12.43
CA ASP A 56 10.12 -2.93 11.98
C ASP A 56 9.83 -2.63 10.51
N ILE A 57 9.08 -1.56 10.28
CA ILE A 57 8.74 -1.08 8.95
C ILE A 57 9.73 -0.08 8.39
N ASP A 58 10.64 0.46 9.21
CA ASP A 58 11.64 1.43 8.73
C ASP A 58 12.71 0.72 7.88
N GLU A 59 12.88 -0.60 8.06
CA GLU A 59 13.75 -1.46 7.25
C GLU A 59 13.03 -2.14 6.06
N TYR A 60 11.91 -1.57 5.58
CA TYR A 60 11.13 -2.16 4.48
C TYR A 60 11.94 -2.42 3.21
N TYR A 61 12.96 -1.59 2.94
CA TYR A 61 13.85 -1.72 1.77
C TYR A 61 14.73 -2.97 1.80
N ALA A 62 14.88 -3.62 2.97
CA ALA A 62 15.66 -4.84 3.14
C ALA A 62 14.78 -6.11 3.11
N TRP A 63 13.48 -5.99 2.89
CA TRP A 63 12.57 -7.13 2.90
C TRP A 63 12.77 -8.01 1.67
N GLU A 64 12.93 -9.31 1.90
CA GLU A 64 13.22 -10.28 0.83
C GLU A 64 11.96 -10.73 0.08
N ASN A 65 10.78 -10.65 0.72
CA ASN A 65 9.54 -11.08 0.08
C ASN A 65 8.91 -9.92 -0.68
N GLY A 66 8.54 -10.18 -1.93
CA GLY A 66 7.73 -9.25 -2.71
C GLY A 66 7.03 -9.90 -3.91
N SER A 67 6.06 -9.16 -4.44
CA SER A 67 5.36 -9.49 -5.69
C SER A 67 5.03 -8.21 -6.46
N SER A 68 4.98 -8.28 -7.78
CA SER A 68 4.63 -7.15 -8.65
C SER A 68 3.36 -7.49 -9.41
N PRO A 69 2.18 -7.42 -8.76
CA PRO A 69 0.96 -7.84 -9.42
C PRO A 69 0.53 -6.80 -10.47
N ASP A 70 0.17 -7.28 -11.67
CA ASP A 70 -0.12 -6.43 -12.83
C ASP A 70 -1.18 -5.35 -12.57
N PHE A 71 -2.17 -5.64 -11.72
CA PHE A 71 -3.25 -4.70 -11.39
C PHE A 71 -2.78 -3.48 -10.56
N LEU A 72 -1.59 -3.56 -9.95
CA LEU A 72 -0.96 -2.47 -9.20
C LEU A 72 0.10 -1.72 -10.03
N TYR A 73 0.63 -2.33 -11.08
CA TYR A 73 1.71 -1.74 -11.87
C TYR A 73 1.18 -0.92 -13.04
N GLN A 74 0.73 -1.58 -14.11
CA GLN A 74 0.34 -0.90 -15.36
C GLN A 74 -0.77 0.13 -15.18
N PRO A 75 -1.85 -0.13 -14.41
CA PRO A 75 -2.90 0.87 -14.25
C PRO A 75 -2.44 2.16 -13.55
N LEU A 76 -1.43 2.09 -12.68
CA LEU A 76 -0.89 3.30 -12.06
C LEU A 76 0.01 4.05 -13.05
N VAL A 77 0.79 3.34 -13.85
CA VAL A 77 1.54 3.91 -14.98
C VAL A 77 0.61 4.67 -15.92
N ASP A 78 -0.50 4.05 -16.33
CA ASP A 78 -1.48 4.66 -17.23
C ASP A 78 -2.06 5.97 -16.64
N ILE A 79 -2.25 6.04 -15.32
CA ILE A 79 -2.69 7.25 -14.62
C ILE A 79 -1.61 8.32 -14.64
N VAL A 80 -0.37 7.96 -14.30
CA VAL A 80 0.78 8.90 -14.31
C VAL A 80 0.97 9.49 -15.70
N GLU A 81 0.91 8.68 -16.75
CA GLU A 81 1.05 9.13 -18.14
C GLU A 81 -0.12 10.00 -18.62
N ALA A 82 -1.32 9.81 -18.08
CA ALA A 82 -2.48 10.64 -18.39
C ALA A 82 -2.44 12.04 -17.76
N VAL A 83 -1.59 12.26 -16.73
CA VAL A 83 -1.44 13.56 -16.06
C VAL A 83 -0.26 14.32 -16.66
N GLU A 84 -0.44 14.84 -17.88
CA GLU A 84 0.61 15.54 -18.63
C GLU A 84 1.14 16.83 -17.96
N GLU A 85 0.32 17.45 -17.10
CA GLU A 85 0.65 18.75 -16.47
C GLU A 85 1.45 18.61 -15.16
N LEU A 86 1.61 17.40 -14.63
CA LEU A 86 2.26 17.17 -13.35
C LEU A 86 3.72 16.73 -13.57
N ASP A 87 4.64 17.47 -12.96
CA ASP A 87 6.03 17.02 -12.83
C ASP A 87 6.14 16.04 -11.66
N PHE A 88 6.43 14.78 -11.99
CA PHE A 88 6.64 13.73 -11.00
C PHE A 88 8.09 13.63 -10.54
N PHE A 89 9.05 14.29 -11.20
CA PHE A 89 10.47 14.18 -10.83
C PHE A 89 10.84 15.05 -9.65
N GLU A 90 10.21 16.22 -9.53
CA GLU A 90 10.50 17.18 -8.46
C GLU A 90 9.38 17.20 -7.41
N SER A 91 9.76 17.41 -6.15
CA SER A 91 8.79 17.63 -5.08
C SER A 91 7.91 18.86 -5.37
N SER A 92 6.60 18.72 -5.22
CA SER A 92 5.62 19.79 -5.39
C SER A 92 4.33 19.50 -4.62
N ASP A 93 3.57 20.54 -4.28
CA ASP A 93 2.26 20.38 -3.62
C ASP A 93 1.30 19.56 -4.50
N GLU A 94 1.42 19.68 -5.82
CA GLU A 94 0.65 18.91 -6.78
C GLU A 94 1.03 17.42 -6.78
N LYS A 95 2.33 17.08 -6.72
CA LYS A 95 2.83 15.69 -6.61
C LYS A 95 2.39 15.08 -5.28
N TRP A 96 2.40 15.86 -4.20
CA TRP A 96 1.86 15.40 -2.92
C TRP A 96 0.35 15.16 -2.95
N ASN A 97 -0.42 16.07 -3.55
CA ASN A 97 -1.88 15.89 -3.75
C ASN A 97 -2.19 14.64 -4.62
N PHE A 98 -1.28 14.26 -5.53
CA PHE A 98 -1.34 12.98 -6.21
C PHE A 98 -1.17 11.80 -5.27
N ALA A 99 -0.11 11.82 -4.47
CA ALA A 99 0.13 10.79 -3.47
C ALA A 99 -1.09 10.64 -2.53
N GLU A 100 -1.62 11.73 -1.99
CA GLU A 100 -2.77 11.70 -1.07
C GLU A 100 -4.01 11.03 -1.69
N LYS A 101 -4.31 11.33 -2.95
CA LYS A 101 -5.44 10.71 -3.66
C LYS A 101 -5.21 9.23 -3.91
N LEU A 102 -4.01 8.86 -4.32
CA LEU A 102 -3.63 7.46 -4.50
C LEU A 102 -3.73 6.68 -3.17
N LEU A 103 -3.24 7.26 -2.08
CA LEU A 103 -3.35 6.70 -0.74
C LEU A 103 -4.81 6.54 -0.31
N PHE A 104 -5.66 7.52 -0.57
CA PHE A 104 -7.10 7.43 -0.27
C PHE A 104 -7.77 6.26 -1.02
N ILE A 105 -7.41 6.05 -2.29
CA ILE A 105 -7.92 4.91 -3.07
C ILE A 105 -7.44 3.58 -2.49
N LEU A 106 -6.16 3.47 -2.13
CA LEU A 106 -5.63 2.27 -1.47
C LEU A 106 -6.31 2.03 -0.12
N GLU A 107 -6.49 3.06 0.70
CA GLU A 107 -7.17 2.98 2.01
C GLU A 107 -8.56 2.37 1.87
N LYS A 108 -9.35 2.89 0.93
CA LYS A 108 -10.69 2.38 0.63
C LYS A 108 -10.64 0.88 0.30
N ASN A 109 -9.80 0.50 -0.66
CA ASN A 109 -9.71 -0.89 -1.10
C ASN A 109 -9.20 -1.83 -0.01
N ILE A 110 -8.23 -1.39 0.81
CA ILE A 110 -7.71 -2.14 1.95
C ILE A 110 -8.78 -2.35 3.03
N LYS A 111 -9.60 -1.34 3.31
CA LYS A 111 -10.69 -1.43 4.30
C LYS A 111 -11.84 -2.31 3.83
N GLU A 112 -12.04 -2.43 2.52
CA GLU A 112 -13.06 -3.29 1.90
C GLU A 112 -12.64 -4.76 1.80
N ILE A 113 -11.38 -5.12 2.09
CA ILE A 113 -10.91 -6.51 2.08
C ILE A 113 -11.76 -7.35 3.05
N PRO A 114 -12.43 -8.42 2.56
CA PRO A 114 -13.30 -9.24 3.39
C PRO A 114 -12.59 -9.85 4.60
N GLU A 115 -13.17 -9.69 5.80
CA GLU A 115 -12.61 -10.21 7.06
C GLU A 115 -12.31 -11.72 7.02
N LYS A 116 -13.09 -12.48 6.22
CA LYS A 116 -12.90 -13.92 5.99
C LYS A 116 -11.50 -14.28 5.47
N ILE A 117 -10.82 -13.38 4.75
CA ILE A 117 -9.47 -13.60 4.21
C ILE A 117 -8.44 -13.65 5.34
N PHE A 118 -8.54 -12.75 6.31
CA PHE A 118 -7.67 -12.76 7.48
C PHE A 118 -7.95 -13.99 8.35
N LYS A 119 -9.23 -14.21 8.69
CA LYS A 119 -9.67 -15.29 9.59
C LYS A 119 -9.28 -16.68 9.10
N LYS A 120 -9.46 -16.98 7.80
CA LYS A 120 -9.12 -18.31 7.26
C LYS A 120 -7.62 -18.59 7.26
N ASN A 121 -6.79 -17.56 7.29
CA ASN A 121 -5.34 -17.65 7.38
C ASN A 121 -4.81 -17.57 8.82
N GLY A 122 -5.70 -17.48 9.82
CA GLY A 122 -5.32 -17.46 11.24
C GLY A 122 -5.00 -16.08 11.80
N PHE A 123 -5.25 -15.01 11.04
CA PHE A 123 -5.00 -13.64 11.45
C PHE A 123 -6.30 -12.92 11.83
N LYS A 124 -6.20 -11.97 12.74
CA LYS A 124 -7.16 -10.87 12.87
C LYS A 124 -6.76 -9.73 11.94
N ARG A 125 -7.69 -8.82 11.64
CA ARG A 125 -7.36 -7.64 10.81
C ARG A 125 -6.27 -6.79 11.46
N GLU A 126 -6.27 -6.72 12.79
CA GLU A 126 -5.32 -5.93 13.57
C GLU A 126 -3.90 -6.52 13.61
N ASP A 127 -3.76 -7.80 13.28
CA ASP A 127 -2.45 -8.46 13.21
C ASP A 127 -1.69 -8.07 11.92
N ILE A 128 -2.40 -7.47 10.94
CA ILE A 128 -1.85 -7.05 9.66
C ILE A 128 -1.70 -5.54 9.61
N LEU A 129 -0.47 -5.08 9.40
CA LEU A 129 -0.14 -3.68 9.18
C LEU A 129 0.00 -3.42 7.68
N PHE A 130 -0.71 -2.43 7.15
CA PHE A 130 -0.57 -1.99 5.76
C PHE A 130 0.08 -0.61 5.69
N PHE A 131 0.98 -0.36 4.76
CA PHE A 131 1.44 0.99 4.46
C PHE A 131 1.85 1.11 3.00
N ALA A 132 2.03 2.33 2.54
CA ALA A 132 2.54 2.64 1.22
C ALA A 132 3.70 3.63 1.32
N THR A 133 4.68 3.48 0.45
CA THR A 133 5.85 4.35 0.41
C THR A 133 6.46 4.34 -1.00
N MET A 134 7.57 5.06 -1.18
CA MET A 134 8.31 5.09 -2.43
C MET A 134 9.58 4.26 -2.28
N GLY A 135 10.00 3.59 -3.37
CA GLY A 135 11.30 2.91 -3.41
C GLY A 135 12.46 3.90 -3.40
N ASP A 136 12.25 5.04 -4.06
CA ASP A 136 13.17 6.18 -4.12
C ASP A 136 12.35 7.47 -4.30
N GLY A 137 12.92 8.63 -3.94
CA GLY A 137 12.30 9.95 -4.12
C GLY A 137 12.02 10.76 -2.85
N ASP A 138 11.34 11.89 -3.02
CA ASP A 138 11.25 12.95 -2.00
C ASP A 138 10.30 12.63 -0.84
N TYR A 139 9.25 11.84 -1.09
CA TYR A 139 8.14 11.63 -0.14
C TYR A 139 8.16 10.27 0.56
N ILE A 140 9.27 9.53 0.51
CA ILE A 140 9.40 8.18 1.09
C ILE A 140 8.82 8.11 2.51
N LYS A 141 9.38 8.93 3.42
CA LYS A 141 9.01 8.91 4.84
C LYS A 141 7.61 9.48 5.07
N GLU A 142 7.25 10.53 4.35
CA GLU A 142 5.95 11.19 4.50
C GLU A 142 4.82 10.27 4.06
N MET A 143 4.95 9.62 2.90
CA MET A 143 4.01 8.59 2.44
C MET A 143 3.91 7.43 3.41
N LEU A 144 5.03 6.93 3.94
CA LEU A 144 5.03 5.83 4.92
C LEU A 144 4.23 6.21 6.17
N GLU A 145 4.53 7.36 6.77
CA GLU A 145 3.87 7.79 8.00
C GLU A 145 2.38 8.09 7.82
N VAL A 146 2.02 8.75 6.71
CA VAL A 146 0.63 9.11 6.40
C VAL A 146 -0.19 7.86 6.07
N SER A 147 0.31 7.01 5.18
CA SER A 147 -0.38 5.78 4.77
C SER A 147 -0.57 4.80 5.91
N ALA A 148 0.44 4.60 6.77
CA ALA A 148 0.33 3.73 7.94
C ALA A 148 -0.83 4.18 8.84
N LYS A 149 -0.97 5.49 9.07
CA LYS A 149 -2.07 6.06 9.88
C LYS A 149 -3.43 5.93 9.19
N MET A 150 -3.49 6.10 7.86
CA MET A 150 -4.74 6.02 7.09
C MET A 150 -5.27 4.58 7.01
N PHE A 151 -4.39 3.62 6.71
CA PHE A 151 -4.80 2.26 6.32
C PHE A 151 -5.18 1.39 7.51
N ASN A 152 -4.75 1.76 8.73
CA ASN A 152 -4.82 0.89 9.88
C ASN A 152 -5.63 1.47 11.03
N SER A 153 -6.15 0.57 11.86
CA SER A 153 -6.81 0.95 13.10
C SER A 153 -5.79 1.42 14.14
N LYS A 154 -6.25 2.20 15.13
CA LYS A 154 -5.41 2.59 16.29
C LYS A 154 -4.79 1.37 16.98
N LYS A 155 -5.56 0.28 17.12
CA LYS A 155 -5.09 -0.96 17.76
C LYS A 155 -3.94 -1.61 17.02
N THR A 156 -3.99 -1.62 15.68
CA THR A 156 -2.90 -2.11 14.83
C THR A 156 -1.64 -1.27 15.04
N LEU A 157 -1.78 0.06 15.01
CA LEU A 157 -0.65 0.96 15.17
C LEU A 157 0.01 0.83 16.56
N GLU A 158 -0.78 0.66 17.62
CA GLU A 158 -0.30 0.38 18.98
C GLU A 158 0.44 -0.97 19.04
N ALA A 159 -0.10 -2.02 18.41
CA ALA A 159 0.50 -3.35 18.39
C ALA A 159 1.87 -3.39 17.69
N TYR A 160 2.05 -2.54 16.68
CA TYR A 160 3.32 -2.36 15.97
C TYR A 160 4.21 -1.25 16.55
N GLY A 161 3.81 -0.63 17.67
CA GLY A 161 4.62 0.38 18.37
C GLY A 161 4.74 1.73 17.65
N LEU A 162 3.89 1.99 16.64
CA LEU A 162 3.92 3.22 15.84
C LEU A 162 3.27 4.40 16.56
N ILE A 163 2.40 4.13 17.54
CA ILE A 163 1.79 5.13 18.42
C ILE A 163 1.73 4.60 19.86
N LYS A 164 1.65 5.52 20.82
CA LYS A 164 1.56 5.24 22.26
C LYS A 164 0.13 5.33 22.79
#